data_AF-A0A2H1WAL5-F1
#
_entry.id   AF-A0A2H1WAL5-F1
#
_cell.length_a   1.000
_cell.length_b   1.000
_cell.length_c   1.000
_cell.angle_alpha   90.00
_cell.angle_beta   90.00
_cell.angle_gamma   90.00
#
_symmetry.space_group_name_H-M   'P 1'
#
loop_
_entity.id
_entity.type
_entity.pdbx_description
1 polymer ?
#
loop_
_entity_poly.entity_id
_entity_poly.type
_entity_poly.pdbx_seq_one_letter_code
_entity_poly.pdbx_strand_id
1 'polypeptide(L)'
;MPDTFTCITCQVMFKTPELQREHYKQDWHRYNLKRKVASIPPVTLEEFEQRVKEHREQSQNVSRDESQYCKYCSKLFNTKNAFDNHLNSKKHKLSEERYVEKKEEEGESGHSDTDSFVKVEPSANVSKDPSKFVIVSADDSGDEDIETDSEIEELDSDEWEECRIKGSDSLIKPRDCLFCGHHSKNIVKNLKHMSEAHSFFIPDVEYCINIKELLLYLGEKISQGYMCIWCNDTGRTFYSMEAVRGHMIDKGHCKMLHEGLALAEYADYYDY
;
A
#
# COMPACT_ATOMS: atom_id res chain seq x y z
N MET A 1 43.65 -3.39 -2.01
CA MET A 1 42.97 -3.26 -0.71
C MET A 1 41.67 -4.06 -0.81
N PRO A 2 41.22 -4.78 0.23
CA PRO A 2 39.95 -5.51 0.14
C PRO A 2 38.80 -4.51 -0.03
N ASP A 3 37.96 -4.72 -1.04
CA ASP A 3 36.80 -3.87 -1.30
C ASP A 3 35.80 -4.00 -0.14
N THR A 4 35.59 -2.90 0.59
CA THR A 4 34.61 -2.81 1.67
C THR A 4 33.27 -2.32 1.13
N PHE A 5 32.26 -3.17 1.14
CA PHE A 5 30.92 -2.84 0.66
C PHE A 5 30.13 -2.19 1.79
N THR A 6 29.54 -1.02 1.57
CA THR A 6 28.81 -0.29 2.63
C THR A 6 27.46 0.22 2.15
N CYS A 7 26.49 0.33 3.05
CA CYS A 7 25.23 1.00 2.81
C CYS A 7 25.19 2.27 3.66
N ILE A 8 25.22 3.44 3.01
CA ILE A 8 25.23 4.74 3.68
C ILE A 8 23.89 5.02 4.36
N THR A 9 22.78 4.54 3.78
CA THR A 9 21.43 4.72 4.31
C THR A 9 21.22 3.97 5.62
N CYS A 10 21.83 2.79 5.77
CA CYS A 10 21.70 1.95 6.96
C CYS A 10 22.95 1.94 7.85
N GLN A 11 24.00 2.67 7.44
CA GLN A 11 25.29 2.80 8.12
C GLN A 11 25.95 1.45 8.47
N VAL A 12 25.88 0.47 7.57
CA VAL A 12 26.43 -0.88 7.76
C VAL A 12 27.41 -1.29 6.68
N MET A 13 28.32 -2.18 7.04
CA MET A 13 29.35 -2.76 6.18
C MET A 13 29.09 -4.24 5.92
N PHE A 14 29.31 -4.67 4.68
CA PHE A 14 29.16 -6.04 4.21
C PHE A 14 30.51 -6.62 3.80
N LYS A 15 30.67 -7.92 4.04
CA LYS A 15 31.88 -8.68 3.71
C LYS A 15 31.98 -9.02 2.22
N THR A 16 30.85 -9.04 1.53
CA THR A 16 30.72 -9.46 0.12
C THR A 16 29.69 -8.60 -0.59
N PRO A 17 29.84 -8.37 -1.90
CA PRO A 17 28.87 -7.60 -2.70
C PRO A 17 27.50 -8.29 -2.80
N GLU A 18 27.43 -9.62 -2.68
CA GLU A 18 26.19 -10.39 -2.68
C GLU A 18 25.30 -10.02 -1.48
N LEU A 19 25.88 -10.00 -0.28
CA LEU A 19 25.18 -9.59 0.95
C LEU A 19 24.69 -8.14 0.90
N GLN A 20 25.44 -7.24 0.24
CA GLN A 20 24.99 -5.86 0.05
C GLN A 20 23.76 -5.80 -0.86
N ARG A 21 23.74 -6.58 -1.95
CA ARG A 21 22.57 -6.68 -2.85
C ARG A 21 21.36 -7.30 -2.17
N GLU A 22 21.58 -8.31 -1.33
CA GLU A 22 20.51 -8.90 -0.53
C GLU A 22 19.95 -7.89 0.46
N HIS A 23 20.80 -7.12 1.13
CA HIS A 23 20.38 -6.05 2.04
C HIS A 23 19.47 -5.01 1.37
N TYR A 24 19.76 -4.57 0.14
CA TYR A 24 18.91 -3.62 -0.59
C TYR A 24 17.48 -4.14 -0.84
N LYS A 25 17.28 -5.47 -0.81
CA LYS A 25 15.96 -6.10 -0.97
C LYS A 25 15.22 -6.27 0.36
N GLN A 26 15.92 -6.15 1.50
CA GLN A 26 15.33 -6.32 2.82
C GLN A 26 14.47 -5.12 3.23
N ASP A 27 13.43 -5.40 4.02
CA ASP A 27 12.50 -4.37 4.48
C ASP A 27 13.16 -3.36 5.44
N TRP A 28 14.20 -3.77 6.16
CA TRP A 28 15.02 -2.87 6.98
C TRP A 28 15.66 -1.76 6.15
N HIS A 29 16.17 -2.09 4.95
CA HIS A 29 16.76 -1.09 4.05
C HIS A 29 15.71 -0.09 3.57
N ARG A 30 14.55 -0.60 3.14
CA ARG A 30 13.42 0.23 2.68
C ARG A 30 12.90 1.14 3.81
N TYR A 31 12.86 0.63 5.03
CA TYR A 31 12.43 1.38 6.21
C TYR A 31 13.39 2.54 6.52
N ASN A 32 14.69 2.27 6.56
CA ASN A 32 15.70 3.32 6.75
C ASN A 32 15.77 4.30 5.60
N LEU A 33 15.51 3.84 4.36
CA LEU A 33 15.40 4.71 3.20
C LEU A 33 14.24 5.71 3.37
N LYS A 34 13.06 5.23 3.79
CA LYS A 34 11.91 6.10 4.09
C LYS A 34 12.20 7.10 5.21
N ARG A 35 12.83 6.65 6.30
CA ARG A 35 13.24 7.57 7.41
C ARG A 35 14.20 8.64 6.92
N LYS A 36 15.19 8.25 6.10
CA LYS A 36 16.13 9.19 5.49
C LYS A 36 15.43 10.19 4.56
N VAL A 37 14.42 9.78 3.79
CA VAL A 37 13.58 10.67 2.96
C VAL A 37 12.83 11.69 3.82
N ALA A 38 12.35 11.29 4.99
CA ALA A 38 11.72 12.17 5.97
C ALA A 38 12.72 13.00 6.81
N SER A 39 14.02 12.96 6.50
CA SER A 39 15.10 13.56 7.31
C SER A 39 15.17 13.05 8.76
N ILE A 40 14.65 11.85 8.99
CA ILE A 40 14.66 11.18 10.29
C ILE A 40 15.91 10.26 10.35
N PRO A 41 16.62 10.21 11.48
CA PRO A 41 17.76 9.32 11.64
C PRO A 41 17.44 7.86 11.31
N PRO A 42 18.37 7.13 10.68
CA PRO A 42 18.22 5.72 10.40
C PRO A 42 18.24 4.91 11.69
N VAL A 43 17.63 3.74 11.62
CA VAL A 43 17.40 2.83 12.73
C VAL A 43 18.30 1.62 12.58
N THR A 44 18.85 1.17 13.70
CA THR A 44 19.70 -0.03 13.73
C THR A 44 18.89 -1.29 13.43
N LEU A 45 19.56 -2.37 13.03
CA LEU A 45 18.85 -3.63 12.73
C LEU A 45 18.06 -4.13 13.95
N GLU A 46 18.65 -4.05 15.14
CA GLU A 46 18.03 -4.50 16.40
C GLU A 46 16.75 -3.73 16.72
N GLU A 47 16.78 -2.41 16.61
CA GLU A 47 15.60 -1.56 16.83
C GLU A 47 14.51 -1.79 15.78
N PHE A 48 14.88 -2.13 14.53
CA PHE A 48 13.91 -2.46 13.50
C PHE A 48 13.21 -3.78 13.80
N GLU A 49 13.98 -4.82 14.16
CA GLU A 49 13.43 -6.13 14.54
C GLU A 49 12.53 -6.01 15.78
N GLN A 50 12.92 -5.20 16.76
CA GLN A 50 12.09 -4.94 17.94
C GLN A 50 10.75 -4.29 17.56
N ARG A 51 10.74 -3.26 16.71
CA ARG A 51 9.49 -2.62 16.27
C ARG A 51 8.60 -3.57 15.46
N VAL A 52 9.19 -4.39 14.60
CA VAL A 52 8.44 -5.42 13.83
C VAL A 52 7.81 -6.43 14.79
N LYS A 53 8.53 -6.83 15.84
CA LYS A 53 8.03 -7.75 16.86
C LYS A 53 6.88 -7.14 17.66
N GLU A 54 7.04 -5.91 18.14
CA GLU A 54 6.00 -5.19 18.89
C GLU A 54 4.73 -5.01 18.05
N HIS A 55 4.86 -4.61 16.78
CA HIS A 55 3.72 -4.47 15.86
C HIS A 55 3.02 -5.81 15.57
N ARG A 56 3.78 -6.90 15.45
CA ARG A 56 3.23 -8.25 15.27
C ARG A 56 2.50 -8.73 16.53
N GLU A 57 3.00 -8.41 17.71
CA GLU A 57 2.35 -8.74 18.98
C GLU A 57 1.08 -7.91 19.21
N GLN A 58 1.08 -6.62 18.82
CA GLN A 58 -0.10 -5.76 18.85
C GLN A 58 -1.20 -6.25 17.90
N SER A 59 -0.86 -6.53 16.63
CA SER A 59 -1.84 -7.06 15.66
C SER A 59 -2.40 -8.43 16.03
N GLN A 60 -1.62 -9.28 16.70
CA GLN A 60 -2.10 -10.57 17.23
C GLN A 60 -3.00 -10.42 18.47
N ASN A 61 -2.82 -9.37 19.26
CA ASN A 61 -3.68 -9.07 20.41
C ASN A 61 -5.02 -8.45 19.96
N VAL A 62 -5.00 -7.52 18.99
CA VAL A 62 -6.23 -6.91 18.45
C VAL A 62 -7.13 -7.96 17.77
N SER A 63 -6.56 -8.99 17.14
CA SER A 63 -7.35 -10.04 16.49
C SER A 63 -7.98 -11.07 17.45
N ARG A 64 -7.58 -11.12 18.73
CA ARG A 64 -8.04 -12.16 19.68
C ARG A 64 -9.14 -11.73 20.63
N ASP A 65 -9.40 -10.43 20.81
CA ASP A 65 -10.21 -9.96 21.96
C ASP A 65 -11.50 -9.17 21.64
N GLU A 66 -11.80 -8.79 20.39
CA GLU A 66 -12.95 -7.88 20.12
C GLU A 66 -13.91 -8.31 19.00
N SER A 67 -13.90 -9.58 18.57
CA SER A 67 -14.90 -10.05 17.61
C SER A 67 -16.26 -10.27 18.29
N GLN A 68 -17.24 -9.41 18.01
CA GLN A 68 -18.59 -9.47 18.59
C GLN A 68 -19.63 -9.99 17.60
N TYR A 69 -20.45 -10.94 18.05
CA TYR A 69 -21.46 -11.61 17.24
C TYR A 69 -22.89 -11.16 17.61
N CYS A 70 -23.68 -10.80 16.61
CA CYS A 70 -25.07 -10.41 16.78
C CYS A 70 -25.99 -11.62 16.58
N LYS A 71 -26.68 -12.05 17.64
CA LYS A 71 -27.61 -13.19 17.62
C LYS A 71 -28.85 -12.99 16.74
N TYR A 72 -29.34 -11.76 16.60
CA TYR A 72 -30.57 -11.46 15.83
C TYR A 72 -30.32 -11.33 14.34
N CYS A 73 -29.15 -10.76 13.98
CA CYS A 73 -28.76 -10.57 12.59
C CYS A 73 -27.82 -11.67 12.06
N SER A 74 -27.32 -12.54 12.95
CA SER A 74 -26.33 -13.57 12.66
C SER A 74 -25.07 -13.03 11.97
N LYS A 75 -24.58 -11.86 12.43
CA LYS A 75 -23.41 -11.16 11.86
C LYS A 75 -22.29 -11.09 12.87
N LEU A 76 -21.06 -11.37 12.42
CA LEU A 76 -19.83 -11.23 13.18
C LEU A 76 -19.17 -9.90 12.81
N PHE A 77 -18.76 -9.13 13.81
CA PHE A 77 -18.12 -7.84 13.68
C PHE A 77 -16.74 -7.91 14.30
N ASN A 78 -15.73 -7.40 13.58
CA ASN A 78 -14.33 -7.51 13.98
C ASN A 78 -13.87 -6.34 14.87
N THR A 79 -14.73 -5.35 15.11
CA THR A 79 -14.47 -4.21 15.99
C THR A 79 -15.72 -3.87 16.80
N LYS A 80 -15.52 -3.43 18.04
CA LYS A 80 -16.61 -3.07 18.97
C LYS A 80 -17.46 -1.91 18.46
N ASN A 81 -16.84 -0.87 17.91
CA ASN A 81 -17.54 0.30 17.36
C ASN A 81 -18.47 -0.06 16.19
N ALA A 82 -18.10 -1.03 15.35
CA ALA A 82 -18.95 -1.51 14.26
C ALA A 82 -20.15 -2.31 14.78
N PHE A 83 -19.98 -3.05 15.89
CA PHE A 83 -21.06 -3.78 16.55
C PHE A 83 -22.06 -2.83 17.22
N ASP A 84 -21.60 -1.81 17.95
CA ASP A 84 -22.47 -0.84 18.63
C ASP A 84 -23.29 0.00 17.62
N ASN A 85 -22.67 0.41 16.51
CA ASN A 85 -23.38 1.08 15.43
C ASN A 85 -24.41 0.14 14.76
N HIS A 86 -24.07 -1.15 14.65
CA HIS A 86 -25.02 -2.16 14.18
C HIS A 86 -26.25 -2.29 15.10
N LEU A 87 -26.08 -2.35 16.42
CA LEU A 87 -27.18 -2.43 17.39
C LEU A 87 -28.14 -1.23 17.30
N ASN A 88 -27.59 -0.05 17.01
CA ASN A 88 -28.38 1.19 16.90
C ASN A 88 -29.11 1.34 15.56
N SER A 89 -28.81 0.52 14.55
CA SER A 89 -29.43 0.59 13.24
C SER A 89 -30.91 0.20 13.27
N LYS A 90 -31.76 0.92 12.52
CA LYS A 90 -33.19 0.57 12.31
C LYS A 90 -33.37 -0.87 11.82
N LYS A 91 -32.41 -1.39 11.03
CA LYS A 91 -32.43 -2.77 10.52
C LYS A 91 -32.25 -3.80 11.64
N HIS A 92 -31.44 -3.50 12.65
CA HIS A 92 -31.25 -4.38 13.81
C HIS A 92 -32.51 -4.40 14.68
N LYS A 93 -33.07 -3.23 14.99
CA LYS A 93 -34.30 -3.10 15.79
C LYS A 93 -35.49 -3.86 15.18
N LEU A 94 -35.69 -3.73 13.86
CA LEU A 94 -36.71 -4.51 13.14
C LEU A 94 -36.43 -6.02 13.13
N SER A 95 -35.16 -6.44 13.11
CA SER A 95 -34.79 -7.85 13.17
C SER A 95 -34.96 -8.44 14.57
N GLU A 96 -34.74 -7.63 15.60
CA GLU A 96 -34.98 -7.98 16.99
C GLU A 96 -36.48 -8.14 17.26
N GLU A 97 -37.30 -7.19 16.81
CA GLU A 97 -38.78 -7.27 16.89
C GLU A 97 -39.31 -8.55 16.25
N ARG A 98 -38.86 -8.88 15.02
CA ARG A 98 -39.25 -10.12 14.32
C ARG A 98 -38.76 -11.39 15.02
N TYR A 99 -37.62 -11.33 15.69
CA TYR A 99 -37.07 -12.47 16.42
C TYR A 99 -37.84 -12.70 17.73
N VAL A 100 -38.29 -11.63 18.38
CA VAL A 100 -39.14 -11.67 19.59
C VAL A 100 -40.54 -12.16 19.26
N GLU A 101 -41.17 -11.64 18.20
CA GLU A 101 -42.48 -12.09 17.71
C GLU A 101 -42.50 -13.60 17.42
N LYS A 102 -41.42 -14.11 16.83
CA LYS A 102 -41.26 -15.53 16.52
C LYS A 102 -41.02 -16.41 17.75
N LYS A 103 -40.52 -15.82 18.85
CA LYS A 103 -40.28 -16.51 20.13
C LYS A 103 -41.51 -16.53 21.03
N GLU A 104 -42.48 -15.64 20.81
CA GLU A 104 -43.75 -15.61 21.53
C GLU A 104 -44.75 -16.66 21.00
N GLU A 105 -44.61 -17.09 19.74
CA GLU A 105 -45.40 -18.18 19.16
C GLU A 105 -44.93 -19.59 19.58
N GLU A 106 -43.66 -19.74 19.98
CA GLU A 106 -43.06 -20.97 20.51
C GLU A 106 -42.80 -20.81 22.02
N GLY A 107 -43.86 -20.94 22.82
CA GLY A 107 -43.79 -20.72 24.26
C GLY A 107 -42.77 -21.63 24.98
N GLU A 108 -41.71 -21.04 25.53
CA GLU A 108 -40.89 -21.66 26.58
C GLU A 108 -40.31 -20.62 27.55
N SER A 109 -40.48 -20.91 28.84
CA SER A 109 -40.31 -20.02 29.99
C SER A 109 -38.87 -19.98 30.55
N GLY A 110 -38.35 -18.76 30.77
CA GLY A 110 -37.48 -18.37 31.90
C GLY A 110 -36.03 -18.89 31.95
N HIS A 111 -35.04 -17.99 31.81
CA HIS A 111 -34.31 -17.42 32.96
C HIS A 111 -33.44 -16.24 32.48
N SER A 112 -33.30 -15.23 33.34
CA SER A 112 -32.30 -14.18 33.24
C SER A 112 -30.98 -14.79 33.66
N ASP A 113 -29.92 -14.61 32.89
CA ASP A 113 -28.59 -14.53 33.48
C ASP A 113 -27.64 -13.73 32.62
N THR A 114 -26.84 -12.98 33.35
CA THR A 114 -25.76 -12.10 32.96
C THR A 114 -24.67 -12.83 32.19
N ASP A 115 -24.01 -12.10 31.30
CA ASP A 115 -22.60 -12.21 30.93
C ASP A 115 -22.04 -13.64 30.75
N SER A 116 -21.94 -14.08 29.48
CA SER A 116 -21.15 -15.27 29.15
C SER A 116 -20.51 -15.10 27.77
N PHE A 117 -19.33 -14.51 27.83
CA PHE A 117 -18.27 -14.56 26.84
C PHE A 117 -17.99 -16.02 26.43
N VAL A 118 -18.26 -16.38 25.16
CA VAL A 118 -17.80 -17.64 24.57
C VAL A 118 -16.68 -17.34 23.59
N LYS A 119 -15.45 -17.65 24.01
CA LYS A 119 -14.23 -17.57 23.21
C LYS A 119 -14.23 -18.71 22.19
N VAL A 120 -14.27 -18.39 20.89
CA VAL A 120 -14.15 -19.39 19.82
C VAL A 120 -12.76 -19.28 19.19
N GLU A 121 -11.94 -20.32 19.38
CA GLU A 121 -10.65 -20.48 18.69
C GLU A 121 -10.84 -21.02 17.25
N PRO A 122 -9.90 -20.75 16.32
CA PRO A 122 -10.16 -20.87 14.89
C PRO A 122 -9.89 -22.27 14.37
N SER A 123 -10.70 -22.74 13.41
CA SER A 123 -10.26 -23.79 12.49
C SER A 123 -10.90 -23.66 11.11
N ALA A 124 -10.01 -23.35 10.15
CA ALA A 124 -9.96 -23.76 8.76
C ALA A 124 -11.27 -24.14 8.04
N ASN A 125 -11.66 -23.33 7.05
CA ASN A 125 -11.71 -23.69 5.62
C ASN A 125 -12.78 -22.91 4.85
N VAL A 126 -12.38 -22.38 3.68
CA VAL A 126 -13.16 -22.37 2.40
C VAL A 126 -14.43 -21.50 2.39
N SER A 127 -14.77 -20.65 1.42
CA SER A 127 -14.24 -20.14 0.16
C SER A 127 -15.29 -19.15 -0.40
N LYS A 128 -14.85 -18.22 -1.27
CA LYS A 128 -15.62 -17.53 -2.34
C LYS A 128 -16.62 -16.42 -1.96
N ASP A 129 -16.18 -15.16 -2.05
CA ASP A 129 -16.44 -14.16 -3.13
C ASP A 129 -17.90 -13.96 -3.66
N PRO A 130 -18.23 -12.82 -4.30
CA PRO A 130 -18.67 -11.55 -3.69
C PRO A 130 -19.97 -11.03 -4.35
N SER A 131 -20.70 -10.06 -3.78
CA SER A 131 -21.39 -9.07 -4.62
C SER A 131 -21.90 -7.83 -3.87
N LYS A 132 -21.64 -6.69 -4.50
CA LYS A 132 -22.43 -5.44 -4.52
C LYS A 132 -22.34 -4.45 -3.34
N PHE A 133 -21.28 -3.66 -3.45
CA PHE A 133 -21.24 -2.19 -3.35
C PHE A 133 -22.56 -1.45 -3.65
N VAL A 134 -22.94 -0.48 -2.81
CA VAL A 134 -23.42 0.89 -3.19
C VAL A 134 -23.15 1.85 -2.01
N ILE A 135 -22.35 2.89 -2.28
CA ILE A 135 -22.19 4.13 -1.50
C ILE A 135 -23.25 5.14 -1.98
N VAL A 136 -23.89 5.89 -1.07
CA VAL A 136 -24.34 7.28 -1.32
C VAL A 136 -24.25 8.09 0.00
N SER A 137 -23.59 9.23 -0.11
CA SER A 137 -23.40 10.29 0.90
C SER A 137 -24.43 11.42 0.77
N ALA A 138 -24.24 12.46 1.62
CA ALA A 138 -24.86 13.79 1.69
C ALA A 138 -26.13 13.85 2.58
N ASP A 139 -26.33 14.82 3.48
CA ASP A 139 -25.66 16.09 3.81
C ASP A 139 -26.27 16.76 5.08
N ASP A 140 -25.43 17.52 5.79
CA ASP A 140 -25.64 18.81 6.50
C ASP A 140 -26.78 18.98 7.56
N SER A 141 -26.57 19.42 8.80
CA SER A 141 -26.09 20.77 9.21
C SER A 141 -26.12 20.94 10.75
N GLY A 142 -25.26 21.81 11.32
CA GLY A 142 -25.51 22.55 12.57
C GLY A 142 -24.36 22.65 13.60
N ASP A 143 -23.71 23.83 13.64
CA ASP A 143 -22.63 24.35 14.51
C ASP A 143 -22.83 24.26 16.04
N GLU A 144 -21.71 24.17 16.79
CA GLU A 144 -21.39 25.02 17.95
C GLU A 144 -19.87 24.98 18.29
N ASP A 145 -19.34 26.12 18.76
CA ASP A 145 -17.93 26.53 18.77
C ASP A 145 -17.01 25.98 19.90
N ILE A 146 -15.69 25.99 19.58
CA ILE A 146 -14.50 26.32 20.41
C ILE A 146 -13.79 25.22 21.24
N GLU A 147 -12.56 24.86 20.84
CA GLU A 147 -11.29 25.20 21.53
C GLU A 147 -10.09 24.72 20.69
N THR A 148 -9.09 25.60 20.53
CA THR A 148 -7.83 25.31 19.84
C THR A 148 -6.90 24.55 20.79
N ASP A 149 -6.79 23.25 20.61
CA ASP A 149 -5.64 22.48 21.03
C ASP A 149 -4.89 21.98 19.79
N SER A 150 -3.57 22.17 19.76
CA SER A 150 -2.72 21.69 18.68
C SER A 150 -2.43 20.21 18.91
N GLU A 151 -3.46 19.38 18.77
CA GLU A 151 -3.30 17.95 18.58
C GLU A 151 -2.77 17.72 17.17
N ILE A 152 -1.49 17.37 17.10
CA ILE A 152 -0.90 16.83 15.89
C ILE A 152 -1.68 15.55 15.58
N GLU A 153 -2.48 15.57 14.51
CA GLU A 153 -3.17 14.36 14.06
C GLU A 153 -2.11 13.28 13.86
N GLU A 154 -2.15 12.26 14.74
CA GLU A 154 -1.44 11.01 14.52
C GLU A 154 -2.04 10.43 13.25
N LEU A 155 -1.39 10.76 12.13
CA LEU A 155 -1.62 10.19 10.81
C LEU A 155 -1.68 8.68 10.99
N ASP A 156 -2.90 8.17 11.00
CA ASP A 156 -3.27 6.77 11.09
C ASP A 156 -2.41 5.99 10.08
N SER A 157 -1.44 5.25 10.61
CA SER A 157 -0.55 4.41 9.80
C SER A 157 -1.31 3.26 9.14
N ASP A 158 -2.58 3.08 9.49
CA ASP A 158 -3.35 1.91 9.17
C ASP A 158 -4.09 2.10 7.83
N GLU A 159 -4.14 3.33 7.29
CA GLU A 159 -4.48 3.58 5.87
C GLU A 159 -3.36 3.14 4.91
N TRP A 160 -2.13 2.97 5.40
CA TRP A 160 -0.98 2.57 4.58
C TRP A 160 -0.82 1.05 4.42
N GLU A 161 -1.47 0.25 5.27
CA GLU A 161 -1.44 -1.22 5.17
C GLU A 161 -2.44 -1.74 4.12
N GLU A 162 -3.49 -0.96 3.77
CA GLU A 162 -4.39 -1.26 2.64
C GLU A 162 -3.84 -0.81 1.27
N CYS A 163 -2.77 0.01 1.23
CA CYS A 163 -2.09 0.37 -0.01
C CYS A 163 -1.22 -0.76 -0.59
N ARG A 164 -1.07 -1.89 0.11
CA ARG A 164 -0.60 -3.13 -0.52
C ARG A 164 -1.75 -3.78 -1.29
N ILE A 165 -2.25 -3.08 -2.32
CA ILE A 165 -3.25 -3.59 -3.25
C ILE A 165 -2.73 -4.92 -3.81
N LYS A 166 -3.48 -5.99 -3.53
CA LYS A 166 -3.35 -7.27 -4.23
C LYS A 166 -3.65 -7.01 -5.71
N GLY A 167 -2.62 -6.67 -6.47
CA GLY A 167 -2.70 -6.32 -7.90
C GLY A 167 -1.95 -5.03 -8.19
N SER A 168 -0.65 -5.13 -8.44
CA SER A 168 0.24 -4.06 -8.91
C SER A 168 -0.17 -3.55 -10.29
N ASP A 169 -1.27 -2.82 -10.41
CA ASP A 169 -1.60 -2.08 -11.63
C ASP A 169 -0.90 -0.72 -11.52
N SER A 170 0.27 -0.58 -12.15
CA SER A 170 0.89 0.74 -12.35
C SER A 170 -0.19 1.71 -12.84
N LEU A 171 -0.29 2.89 -12.20
CA LEU A 171 -1.25 3.92 -12.62
C LEU A 171 -1.00 4.33 -14.08
N ILE A 172 0.22 4.14 -14.57
CA ILE A 172 0.60 4.34 -15.96
C ILE A 172 0.65 2.98 -16.65
N LYS A 173 -0.28 2.73 -17.57
CA LYS A 173 -0.33 1.47 -18.32
C LYS A 173 0.64 1.52 -19.50
N PRO A 174 1.03 0.40 -20.12
CA PRO A 174 1.93 0.38 -21.27
C PRO A 174 1.43 1.13 -22.52
N ARG A 175 0.14 1.47 -22.53
CA ARG A 175 -0.52 2.27 -23.58
C ARG A 175 -0.54 3.77 -23.28
N ASP A 176 -0.26 4.15 -22.05
CA ASP A 176 -0.20 5.54 -21.59
C ASP A 176 1.23 6.06 -21.66
N CYS A 177 1.41 7.32 -22.02
CA CYS A 177 2.71 7.95 -22.04
C CYS A 177 3.28 8.06 -20.62
N LEU A 178 4.58 7.77 -20.45
CA LEU A 178 5.25 7.91 -19.15
C LEU A 178 5.34 9.38 -18.70
N PHE A 179 5.50 10.31 -19.64
CA PHE A 179 5.86 11.70 -19.35
C PHE A 179 4.67 12.68 -19.41
N CYS A 180 3.58 12.33 -20.10
CA CYS A 180 2.42 13.20 -20.26
C CYS A 180 1.09 12.43 -20.18
N GLY A 181 -0.03 13.13 -20.34
CA GLY A 181 -1.38 12.54 -20.32
C GLY A 181 -1.85 11.85 -21.61
N HIS A 182 -0.96 11.58 -22.57
CA HIS A 182 -1.34 11.00 -23.86
C HIS A 182 -1.60 9.48 -23.75
N HIS A 183 -2.76 9.03 -24.23
CA HIS A 183 -3.13 7.61 -24.34
C HIS A 183 -3.05 7.13 -25.80
N SER A 184 -2.38 5.99 -26.02
CA SER A 184 -2.21 5.40 -27.35
C SER A 184 -3.00 4.10 -27.53
N LYS A 185 -3.41 3.83 -28.77
CA LYS A 185 -4.16 2.61 -29.12
C LYS A 185 -3.35 1.31 -28.86
N ASN A 186 -2.04 1.36 -29.06
CA ASN A 186 -1.13 0.21 -28.93
C ASN A 186 0.23 0.68 -28.41
N ILE A 187 1.01 -0.24 -27.82
CA ILE A 187 2.35 0.03 -27.26
C ILE A 187 3.29 0.63 -28.32
N VAL A 188 3.28 0.10 -29.55
CA VAL A 188 4.13 0.62 -30.65
C VAL A 188 3.83 2.10 -30.96
N LYS A 189 2.56 2.50 -30.94
CA LYS A 189 2.18 3.91 -31.14
C LYS A 189 2.55 4.77 -29.94
N ASN A 190 2.47 4.22 -28.73
CA ASN A 190 2.92 4.89 -27.52
C ASN A 190 4.41 5.19 -27.57
N LEU A 191 5.22 4.18 -27.90
CA LEU A 191 6.67 4.33 -28.06
C LEU A 191 7.01 5.35 -29.14
N LYS A 192 6.30 5.34 -30.27
CA LYS A 192 6.45 6.36 -31.31
C LYS A 192 6.19 7.76 -30.75
N HIS A 193 5.08 7.96 -30.05
CA HIS A 193 4.77 9.24 -29.40
C HIS A 193 5.85 9.64 -28.39
N MET A 194 6.30 8.73 -27.54
CA MET A 194 7.35 8.98 -26.56
C MET A 194 8.68 9.35 -27.21
N SER A 195 9.01 8.75 -28.36
CA SER A 195 10.21 9.09 -29.14
C SER A 195 10.13 10.47 -29.80
N GLU A 196 8.97 10.84 -30.36
CA GLU A 196 8.78 12.09 -31.11
C GLU A 196 8.54 13.30 -30.18
N ALA A 197 7.70 13.14 -29.16
CA ALA A 197 7.30 14.23 -28.26
C ALA A 197 8.23 14.39 -27.05
N HIS A 198 8.88 13.31 -26.61
CA HIS A 198 9.67 13.30 -25.37
C HIS A 198 11.11 12.83 -25.57
N SER A 199 11.53 12.51 -26.81
CA SER A 199 12.89 12.03 -27.12
C SER A 199 13.32 10.82 -26.27
N PHE A 200 12.35 9.97 -25.90
CA PHE A 200 12.60 8.75 -25.14
C PHE A 200 12.97 7.60 -26.09
N PHE A 201 14.04 6.89 -25.75
CA PHE A 201 14.53 5.72 -26.48
C PHE A 201 14.88 4.61 -25.49
N ILE A 202 14.59 3.38 -25.88
CA ILE A 202 14.99 2.17 -25.16
C ILE A 202 16.35 1.75 -25.74
N PRO A 203 17.44 1.77 -24.94
CA PRO A 203 18.74 1.28 -25.39
C PRO A 203 18.68 -0.18 -25.79
N ASP A 204 19.49 -0.60 -26.76
CA ASP A 204 19.65 -2.01 -27.14
C ASP A 204 18.32 -2.76 -27.33
N VAL A 205 17.35 -2.11 -27.99
CA VAL A 205 15.98 -2.63 -28.16
C VAL A 205 15.92 -4.02 -28.79
N GLU A 206 16.94 -4.40 -29.58
CA GLU A 206 17.08 -5.72 -30.20
C GLU A 206 17.22 -6.85 -29.16
N TYR A 207 17.75 -6.54 -27.98
CA TYR A 207 17.97 -7.48 -26.87
C TYR A 207 16.88 -7.37 -25.79
N CYS A 208 15.90 -6.48 -25.95
CA CYS A 208 14.82 -6.30 -24.98
C CYS A 208 13.72 -7.35 -25.19
N ILE A 209 13.74 -8.41 -24.36
CA ILE A 209 12.77 -9.51 -24.44
C ILE A 209 11.36 -9.11 -24.02
N ASN A 210 11.21 -8.14 -23.10
CA ASN A 210 9.94 -7.80 -22.46
C ASN A 210 9.71 -6.29 -22.34
N ILE A 211 9.50 -5.61 -23.47
CA ILE A 211 9.21 -4.16 -23.53
C ILE A 211 7.99 -3.78 -22.66
N LYS A 212 6.96 -4.64 -22.61
CA LYS A 212 5.74 -4.37 -21.83
C LYS A 212 6.02 -4.25 -20.34
N GLU A 213 6.82 -5.18 -19.80
CA GLU A 213 7.13 -5.21 -18.37
C GLU A 213 8.14 -4.13 -18.01
N LEU A 214 9.10 -3.83 -18.90
CA LEU A 214 9.98 -2.67 -18.75
C LEU A 214 9.18 -1.36 -18.64
N LEU A 215 8.18 -1.15 -19.51
CA LEU A 215 7.33 0.04 -19.45
C LEU A 215 6.46 0.10 -18.19
N LEU A 216 5.95 -1.04 -17.72
CA LEU A 216 5.22 -1.10 -16.44
C LEU A 216 6.12 -0.70 -15.28
N TYR A 217 7.34 -1.22 -15.25
CA TYR A 217 8.30 -0.93 -14.21
C TYR A 217 8.72 0.54 -14.21
N LEU A 218 9.02 1.11 -15.39
CA LEU A 218 9.31 2.54 -15.51
C LEU A 218 8.10 3.41 -15.10
N GLY A 219 6.89 2.95 -15.43
CA GLY A 219 5.64 3.57 -14.97
C GLY A 219 5.49 3.56 -13.46
N GLU A 220 5.85 2.45 -12.80
CA GLU A 220 5.85 2.31 -11.34
C GLU A 220 6.87 3.25 -10.69
N LYS A 221 8.09 3.36 -11.22
CA LYS A 221 9.11 4.31 -10.72
C LYS A 221 8.60 5.75 -10.72
N ILE A 222 7.85 6.15 -11.76
CA ILE A 222 7.32 7.52 -11.88
C ILE A 222 6.07 7.71 -11.00
N SER A 223 5.16 6.73 -11.01
CA SER A 223 3.82 6.87 -10.41
C SER A 223 3.76 6.55 -8.93
N GLN A 224 4.51 5.55 -8.47
CA GLN A 224 4.52 5.10 -7.08
C GLN A 224 5.82 5.49 -6.38
N GLY A 225 6.95 5.36 -7.08
CA GLY A 225 8.25 5.75 -6.53
C GLY A 225 8.47 7.26 -6.48
N TYR A 226 7.71 8.04 -7.25
CA TYR A 226 7.96 9.45 -7.52
C TYR A 226 9.43 9.73 -7.88
N MET A 227 10.02 8.87 -8.70
CA MET A 227 11.43 8.92 -9.08
C MET A 227 11.59 9.32 -10.55
N CYS A 228 12.56 10.19 -10.81
CA CYS A 228 13.02 10.46 -12.17
C CYS A 228 13.87 9.28 -12.67
N ILE A 229 13.47 8.69 -13.80
CA ILE A 229 14.14 7.52 -14.39
C ILE A 229 15.57 7.79 -14.89
N TRP A 230 15.95 9.05 -15.05
CA TRP A 230 17.31 9.46 -15.43
C TRP A 230 18.17 9.79 -14.21
N CYS A 231 17.68 10.63 -13.30
CA CYS A 231 18.46 10.99 -12.11
C CYS A 231 18.63 9.83 -11.15
N ASN A 232 17.66 8.90 -11.12
CA ASN A 232 17.60 7.83 -10.14
C ASN A 232 17.88 8.36 -8.72
N ASP A 233 18.81 7.76 -7.98
CA ASP A 233 19.16 8.15 -6.61
C ASP A 233 20.00 9.43 -6.49
N THR A 234 20.47 9.99 -7.61
CA THR A 234 21.23 11.25 -7.62
C THR A 234 20.33 12.49 -7.70
N GLY A 235 19.02 12.27 -7.83
CA GLY A 235 18.03 13.31 -8.09
C GLY A 235 17.42 13.98 -6.85
N ARG A 236 16.60 14.99 -7.12
CA ARG A 236 15.69 15.59 -6.15
C ARG A 236 14.60 14.57 -5.78
N THR A 237 14.15 14.58 -4.53
CA THR A 237 12.93 13.87 -4.12
C THR A 237 11.68 14.61 -4.62
N PHE A 238 10.69 13.86 -5.09
CA PHE A 238 9.41 14.39 -5.54
C PHE A 238 8.28 13.84 -4.69
N TYR A 239 7.17 14.57 -4.64
CA TYR A 239 6.00 14.24 -3.81
C TYR A 239 4.72 14.00 -4.63
N SER A 240 4.83 14.06 -5.97
CA SER A 240 3.72 13.74 -6.87
C SER A 240 4.21 13.30 -8.24
N MET A 241 3.38 12.52 -8.95
CA MET A 241 3.67 12.07 -10.32
C MET A 241 3.83 13.27 -11.28
N GLU A 242 3.01 14.30 -11.11
CA GLU A 242 3.06 15.52 -11.93
C GLU A 242 4.35 16.31 -11.69
N ALA A 243 4.85 16.37 -10.44
CA ALA A 243 6.13 17.01 -10.15
C ALA A 243 7.30 16.26 -10.80
N VAL A 244 7.26 14.92 -10.80
CA VAL A 244 8.28 14.09 -11.50
C VAL A 244 8.20 14.33 -12.99
N ARG A 245 7.01 14.23 -13.59
CA ARG A 245 6.80 14.45 -15.04
C ARG A 245 7.24 15.85 -15.46
N GLY A 246 6.88 16.88 -14.70
CA GLY A 246 7.32 18.25 -14.92
C GLY A 246 8.84 18.37 -14.90
N HIS A 247 9.50 17.83 -13.87
CA HIS A 247 10.96 17.80 -13.83
C HIS A 247 11.60 17.09 -15.03
N MET A 248 11.02 15.95 -15.43
CA MET A 248 11.54 15.17 -16.55
C MET A 248 11.47 15.93 -17.86
N ILE A 249 10.37 16.64 -18.09
CA ILE A 249 10.18 17.48 -19.27
C ILE A 249 11.08 18.71 -19.21
N ASP A 250 11.08 19.44 -18.09
CA ASP A 250 11.81 20.71 -17.92
C ASP A 250 13.33 20.53 -18.07
N LYS A 251 13.87 19.42 -17.57
CA LYS A 251 15.30 19.11 -17.65
C LYS A 251 15.68 18.23 -18.84
N GLY A 252 14.71 17.75 -19.61
CA GLY A 252 14.95 16.77 -20.69
C GLY A 252 15.41 15.41 -20.18
N HIS A 253 15.06 15.04 -18.94
CA HIS A 253 15.33 13.75 -18.31
C HIS A 253 14.30 12.68 -18.70
N CYS A 254 13.86 12.69 -19.96
CA CYS A 254 12.96 11.71 -20.55
C CYS A 254 13.73 10.54 -21.18
N LYS A 255 14.88 10.18 -20.60
CA LYS A 255 15.73 9.06 -21.02
C LYS A 255 15.91 8.14 -19.83
N MET A 256 15.96 6.83 -20.05
CA MET A 256 16.29 5.89 -18.99
C MET A 256 17.80 5.83 -18.77
N LEU A 257 18.23 5.78 -17.51
CA LEU A 257 19.64 5.63 -17.16
C LEU A 257 20.08 4.19 -17.42
N HIS A 258 20.86 3.94 -18.47
CA HIS A 258 21.29 2.59 -18.86
C HIS A 258 22.80 2.38 -18.66
N GLU A 259 23.28 2.77 -17.48
CA GLU A 259 24.70 2.69 -17.11
C GLU A 259 24.87 2.35 -15.62
N GLY A 260 26.02 1.77 -15.28
CA GLY A 260 26.41 1.51 -13.90
C GLY A 260 25.47 0.54 -13.17
N LEU A 261 25.10 0.88 -11.93
CA LEU A 261 24.24 0.02 -11.08
C LEU A 261 22.82 -0.13 -11.64
N ALA A 262 22.33 0.82 -12.44
CA ALA A 262 21.00 0.74 -13.06
C ALA A 262 20.93 -0.36 -14.14
N LEU A 263 22.06 -0.75 -14.73
CA LEU A 263 22.11 -1.86 -15.68
C LEU A 263 21.68 -3.18 -15.03
N ALA A 264 22.04 -3.38 -13.76
CA ALA A 264 21.66 -4.57 -13.00
C ALA A 264 20.16 -4.59 -12.65
N GLU A 265 19.54 -3.41 -12.51
CA GLU A 265 18.10 -3.27 -12.26
C GLU A 265 17.29 -3.67 -13.50
N TYR A 266 17.79 -3.36 -14.70
CA TYR A 266 17.11 -3.68 -15.95
C TYR A 266 17.46 -5.04 -16.54
N ALA A 267 18.45 -5.76 -15.98
CA ALA A 267 18.97 -7.00 -16.53
C ALA A 267 17.89 -8.06 -16.80
N ASP A 268 16.86 -8.16 -15.95
CA ASP A 268 15.78 -9.14 -16.11
C ASP A 268 14.88 -8.87 -17.36
N TYR A 269 15.00 -7.69 -17.98
CA TYR A 269 14.24 -7.30 -19.18
C TYR A 269 15.06 -7.41 -20.48
N TYR A 270 16.35 -7.72 -20.39
CA TYR A 270 17.26 -7.84 -21.52
C TYR A 270 17.94 -9.21 -21.57
N ASP A 271 18.10 -9.76 -22.75
CA ASP A 271 18.83 -11.02 -22.99
C ASP A 271 20.10 -10.69 -23.79
N TYR A 272 21.19 -10.42 -23.06
CA TYR A 272 22.51 -10.08 -23.61
C TYR A 272 23.38 -11.31 -23.85
#